data_AF-A0A971VB63-F1
#
_entry.id   AF-A0A971VB63-F1
#
_cell.length_a   1.000
_cell.length_b   1.000
_cell.length_c   1.000
_cell.angle_alpha   90.00
_cell.angle_beta   90.00
_cell.angle_gamma   90.00
#
_symmetry.space_group_name_H-M   'P 1'
#
loop_
_entity.id
_entity.type
_entity.pdbx_description
1 polymer ?
#
loop_
_entity_poly.entity_id
_entity_poly.type
_entity_poly.pdbx_seq_one_letter_code
_entity_poly.pdbx_strand_id
1 'polypeptide(L)'
;VELASHIQKDGKWQLVSLVNHSGQLGTGFFEPLTIYDIPVRLKVDRPVTGVKALYGGMSLNFHVDNGSELSFTLPRLELFETIVIEFS
;
A
#
# COMPACT_ATOMS: atom_id res chain seq x y z
N VAL A 1 -1.85 8.22 8.66
CA VAL A 1 -1.34 6.98 8.02
C VAL A 1 0.10 7.22 7.66
N GLU A 2 0.98 6.31 8.05
CA GLU A 2 2.38 6.28 7.60
C GLU A 2 2.52 5.28 6.45
N LEU A 3 3.38 5.58 5.47
CA LEU A 3 3.67 4.71 4.35
C LEU A 3 5.17 4.43 4.28
N ALA A 4 5.54 3.16 4.23
CA ALA A 4 6.91 2.69 4.02
C ALA A 4 6.97 1.84 2.75
N SER A 5 8.02 2.01 1.95
CA SER A 5 8.19 1.28 0.68
C SER A 5 9.55 0.60 0.63
N HIS A 6 9.56 -0.68 0.24
CA HIS A 6 10.76 -1.50 0.13
C HIS A 6 10.74 -2.31 -1.16
N ILE A 7 11.75 -2.12 -2.02
CA ILE A 7 11.94 -2.93 -3.23
C ILE A 7 12.80 -4.13 -2.89
N GLN A 8 12.35 -5.34 -3.25
CA GLN A 8 13.11 -6.58 -3.07
C GLN A 8 14.41 -6.58 -3.87
N LYS A 9 15.42 -7.35 -3.41
CA LYS A 9 16.76 -7.40 -4.04
C LYS A 9 16.73 -7.85 -5.51
N ASP A 10 15.80 -8.72 -5.87
CA ASP A 10 15.62 -9.19 -7.24
C ASP A 10 14.79 -8.21 -8.10
N GLY A 11 14.18 -7.20 -7.47
CA GLY A 11 13.36 -6.18 -8.11
C GLY A 11 12.09 -6.70 -8.76
N LYS A 12 11.67 -7.94 -8.46
CA LYS A 12 10.41 -8.52 -8.97
C LYS A 12 9.19 -8.00 -8.24
N TRP A 13 9.38 -7.52 -7.02
CA TRP A 13 8.30 -7.07 -6.14
C TRP A 13 8.74 -5.85 -5.35
N GLN A 14 7.78 -4.96 -5.10
CA GLN A 14 7.89 -3.89 -4.12
C GLN A 14 6.81 -4.06 -3.06
N LEU A 15 7.21 -3.96 -1.79
CA LEU A 15 6.33 -4.00 -0.64
C LEU A 15 6.04 -2.57 -0.18
N VAL A 16 4.76 -2.25 -0.03
CA VAL A 16 4.29 -0.96 0.45
C VAL A 16 3.45 -1.19 1.68
N SER A 17 3.97 -0.81 2.84
CA SER A 17 3.28 -0.98 4.12
C SER A 17 2.63 0.32 4.56
N LEU A 18 1.36 0.24 4.96
CA LEU A 18 0.59 1.33 5.53
C LEU A 18 0.33 1.05 7.00
N VAL A 19 0.58 2.04 7.86
CA VAL A 19 0.30 1.94 9.31
C VAL A 19 -0.66 3.04 9.72
N ASN A 20 -1.73 2.65 10.41
CA ASN A 20 -2.75 3.55 10.90
C ASN A 20 -2.45 4.00 12.35
N HIS A 21 -1.87 5.19 12.48
CA HIS A 21 -1.57 5.80 13.77
C HIS A 21 -2.75 6.59 14.38
N SER A 22 -3.98 6.45 13.89
CA SER A 22 -5.13 7.22 14.40
C SER A 22 -5.46 6.94 15.87
N GLY A 23 -5.08 5.76 16.38
CA GLY A 23 -5.21 5.40 17.80
C GLY A 23 -4.07 5.91 18.69
N GLN A 24 -3.06 6.58 18.12
CA GLN A 24 -1.89 7.05 18.87
C GLN A 24 -2.06 8.52 19.31
N LEU A 25 -2.09 8.75 20.62
CA LEU A 25 -2.19 10.08 21.23
C LEU A 25 -1.05 10.26 22.25
N GLY A 26 0.05 10.87 21.81
CA GLY A 26 1.26 10.98 22.63
C GLY A 26 1.84 9.59 22.94
N THR A 27 1.84 9.22 24.21
CA THR A 27 2.24 7.87 24.69
C THR A 27 1.07 6.90 24.87
N GLY A 28 -0.16 7.35 24.65
CA GLY A 28 -1.37 6.51 24.72
C GLY A 28 -1.60 5.75 23.42
N PHE A 29 -1.99 4.47 23.55
CA PHE A 29 -2.37 3.59 22.45
C PHE A 29 -3.82 3.14 22.64
N PHE A 30 -4.68 3.54 21.70
CA PHE A 30 -6.09 3.14 21.62
C PHE A 30 -6.32 2.34 20.34
N GLU A 31 -7.51 1.76 20.21
CA GLU A 31 -7.93 1.13 18.96
C GLU A 31 -7.93 2.16 17.81
N PRO A 32 -7.23 1.88 16.68
CA PRO A 32 -7.25 2.78 15.54
C PRO A 32 -8.65 2.92 14.93
N LEU A 33 -8.99 4.13 14.52
CA LEU A 33 -10.18 4.36 13.70
C LEU A 33 -9.95 3.75 12.33
N THR A 34 -10.81 2.82 11.91
CA THR A 34 -10.72 2.21 10.57
C THR A 34 -10.85 3.29 9.50
N ILE A 35 -9.93 3.27 8.54
CA ILE A 35 -9.90 4.21 7.40
C ILE A 35 -10.31 3.45 6.15
N TYR A 36 -11.18 4.05 5.34
CA TYR A 36 -11.70 3.45 4.11
C TYR A 36 -11.24 4.22 2.88
N ASP A 37 -11.24 3.54 1.73
CA ASP A 37 -11.03 4.11 0.41
C ASP A 37 -9.77 5.00 0.30
N ILE A 38 -8.62 4.48 0.77
CA ILE A 38 -7.37 5.23 0.80
C ILE A 38 -6.76 5.27 -0.61
N PRO A 39 -6.65 6.44 -1.25
CA PRO A 39 -5.97 6.56 -2.52
C PRO A 39 -4.45 6.49 -2.29
N VAL A 40 -3.79 5.60 -3.02
CA VAL A 40 -2.33 5.45 -3.00
C VAL A 40 -1.79 5.83 -4.37
N ARG A 41 -0.74 6.66 -4.38
CA ARG A 41 0.01 7.03 -5.58
C ARG A 41 1.50 6.87 -5.32
N LEU A 42 2.18 6.19 -6.24
CA LEU A 42 3.59 5.84 -6.12
C LEU A 42 4.27 6.01 -7.47
N LYS A 43 5.52 6.50 -7.45
CA LYS A 43 6.37 6.44 -8.63
C LYS A 43 6.86 5.01 -8.82
N VAL A 44 6.80 4.54 -10.05
CA VAL A 44 7.32 3.24 -10.47
C VAL A 44 8.25 3.45 -11.67
N ASP A 45 9.32 2.65 -11.75
CA ASP A 45 10.31 2.71 -12.83
C ASP A 45 10.24 1.48 -13.75
N ARG A 46 9.25 0.60 -13.53
CA ARG A 46 9.07 -0.68 -14.21
C ARG A 46 7.60 -0.95 -14.51
N PRO A 47 7.29 -1.78 -15.53
CA PRO A 47 5.93 -2.18 -15.81
C PRO A 47 5.32 -2.97 -14.64
N VAL A 48 4.21 -2.48 -14.11
CA VAL A 48 3.45 -3.13 -13.05
C VAL A 48 2.55 -4.21 -13.64
N THR A 49 2.66 -5.42 -13.13
CA THR A 49 1.87 -6.59 -13.58
C THR A 49 0.77 -6.97 -12.60
N GLY A 50 0.85 -6.49 -11.35
CA GLY A 50 -0.15 -6.76 -10.32
C GLY A 50 0.00 -5.87 -9.10
N VAL A 51 -1.12 -5.63 -8.41
CA VAL A 51 -1.17 -4.97 -7.10
C VAL A 51 -2.08 -5.80 -6.20
N LYS A 52 -1.59 -6.23 -5.04
CA LYS A 52 -2.32 -7.13 -4.13
C LYS A 52 -2.15 -6.69 -2.68
N ALA A 53 -3.24 -6.66 -1.93
CA ALA A 53 -3.18 -6.61 -0.48
C ALA A 53 -2.74 -7.98 0.04
N LEU A 54 -1.72 -7.99 0.92
CA LEU A 54 -1.16 -9.21 1.47
C LEU A 54 -2.09 -9.79 2.53
N TYR A 55 -2.72 -8.94 3.33
CA TYR A 55 -3.79 -9.37 4.22
C TYR A 55 -5.04 -9.74 3.39
N GLY A 56 -5.45 -11.00 3.47
CA GLY A 56 -6.60 -11.53 2.73
C GLY A 56 -6.36 -11.79 1.23
N GLY A 57 -5.17 -11.49 0.69
CA GLY A 57 -4.80 -11.83 -0.69
C GLY A 57 -5.64 -11.13 -1.78
N MET A 58 -6.22 -9.98 -1.46
CA MET A 58 -7.12 -9.26 -2.37
C MET A 58 -6.34 -8.58 -3.50
N SER A 59 -6.65 -8.91 -4.75
CA SER A 59 -6.17 -8.15 -5.90
C SER A 59 -6.83 -6.77 -5.92
N LEU A 60 -6.02 -5.73 -6.11
CA LEU A 60 -6.47 -4.35 -6.21
C LEU A 60 -6.45 -3.91 -7.66
N ASN A 61 -7.52 -3.24 -8.09
CA ASN A 61 -7.51 -2.54 -9.36
C ASN A 61 -6.51 -1.39 -9.28
N PHE A 62 -5.72 -1.21 -10.35
CA PHE A 62 -4.71 -0.17 -10.43
C PHE A 62 -4.67 0.45 -11.81
N HIS A 63 -4.12 1.65 -11.89
CA HIS A 63 -3.86 2.37 -13.11
C HIS A 63 -2.44 2.93 -13.09
N VAL A 64 -1.73 2.82 -14.22
CA VAL A 64 -0.39 3.41 -14.38
C VAL A 64 -0.50 4.55 -15.38
N ASP A 65 -0.36 5.78 -14.91
CA ASP A 65 -0.36 6.98 -15.75
C ASP A 65 1.04 7.24 -16.32
N ASN A 66 1.09 7.55 -17.62
CA ASN A 66 2.32 7.84 -18.38
C ASN A 66 3.48 6.86 -18.15
N GLY A 67 3.19 5.61 -17.76
CA GLY A 67 4.17 4.57 -17.49
C GLY A 67 5.03 4.76 -16.23
N SER A 68 4.75 5.77 -15.39
CA SER A 68 5.64 6.12 -14.25
C SER A 68 4.92 6.45 -12.94
N GLU A 69 3.60 6.66 -12.96
CA GLU A 69 2.81 6.87 -11.75
C GLU A 69 1.77 5.77 -11.58
N LEU A 70 1.98 4.89 -10.60
CA LEU A 70 1.02 3.87 -10.19
C LEU A 70 -0.01 4.48 -9.23
N SER A 71 -1.29 4.20 -9.47
CA SER A 71 -2.40 4.58 -8.62
C SER A 71 -3.32 3.39 -8.33
N PHE A 72 -3.79 3.27 -7.09
CA PHE A 72 -4.79 2.28 -6.66
C PHE A 72 -5.49 2.75 -5.38
N THR A 73 -6.56 2.07 -4.99
CA THR A 73 -7.29 2.35 -3.75
C THR A 73 -7.24 1.15 -2.82
N LEU A 74 -6.80 1.35 -1.58
CA LEU A 74 -6.95 0.37 -0.51
C LEU A 74 -8.33 0.56 0.13
N PRO A 75 -9.26 -0.41 0.02
CA PRO A 75 -10.64 -0.22 0.47
C PRO A 75 -10.78 -0.07 1.99
N ARG A 76 -9.89 -0.67 2.77
CA ARG A 76 -9.96 -0.67 4.24
C ARG A 76 -8.57 -0.81 4.86
N LEU A 77 -8.29 0.01 5.86
CA LEU A 77 -7.11 -0.07 6.72
C LEU A 77 -7.53 0.00 8.18
N GLU A 78 -7.29 -1.08 8.91
CA GLU A 78 -7.46 -1.12 10.37
C GLU A 78 -6.16 -0.67 11.03
N LEU A 79 -5.30 -1.56 11.51
CA LEU A 79 -4.01 -1.20 12.11
C LEU A 79 -2.89 -1.08 11.07
N PHE A 80 -2.75 -2.09 10.20
CA PHE A 80 -1.71 -2.12 9.19
C PHE A 80 -2.17 -2.93 7.97
N GLU A 81 -1.55 -2.65 6.83
CA GLU A 81 -1.67 -3.45 5.61
C GLU A 81 -0.32 -3.43 4.87
N THR A 82 0.00 -4.49 4.17
CA THR A 82 1.11 -4.52 3.21
C THR A 82 0.59 -4.83 1.83
N ILE A 83 0.88 -3.94 0.89
CA ILE A 83 0.59 -4.13 -0.53
C ILE A 83 1.83 -4.68 -1.22
N VAL A 84 1.63 -5.70 -2.05
CA VAL A 84 2.62 -6.23 -2.98
C VAL A 84 2.36 -5.62 -4.35
N ILE A 85 3.36 -4.96 -4.91
CA ILE A 85 3.40 -4.50 -6.29
C ILE A 85 4.32 -5.46 -7.05
N GLU A 86 3.79 -6.10 -8.08
CA GLU A 86 4.49 -7.06 -8.94
C GLU A 86 4.98 -6.34 -10.20
N PHE A 87 6.20 -6.64 -10.64
CA PHE A 87 6.80 -6.10 -11.87
C PHE A 87 7.06 -7.21 -12.88
N SER A 88 7.12 -6.84 -14.17
CA SER A 88 7.54 -7.72 -15.28
C SER A 88 9.05 -7.94 -15.31
#